data_AF-A0A350M6K3-F1
#
_entry.id   AF-A0A350M6K3-F1
#
_cell.length_a   1.000
_cell.length_b   1.000
_cell.length_c   1.000
_cell.angle_alpha   90.00
_cell.angle_beta   90.00
_cell.angle_gamma   90.00
#
_symmetry.space_group_name_H-M   'P 1'
#
loop_
_entity.id
_entity.type
_entity.pdbx_description
1 polymer ?
#
loop_
_entity_poly.entity_id
_entity_poly.type
_entity_poly.pdbx_seq_one_letter_code
_entity_poly.pdbx_strand_id
1 'polypeptide(L)'
;MISEAQQKSIESDLSKFYGEQIFLTGHTVRGGGSINDAYELKTNHGKFFVKLNSSSQYPDMFNREAEGLNALIGPNVIDVPAPLAVGEAEGSAYLILEYIENGKPGNNFWGQFAHSLSNLHRVNNEKFGFDTDNYIGSLTQSNKWHADWTNFFIQERLEPLV
;
A
#
# COMPACT_ATOMS: atom_id res chain seq x y z
N MET A 1 -6.56 16.06 9.70
CA MET A 1 -7.65 15.41 10.46
C MET A 1 -8.62 14.85 9.45
N ILE A 2 -9.09 13.63 9.62
CA ILE A 2 -10.01 12.98 8.67
C ILE A 2 -11.39 13.62 8.81
N SER A 3 -12.00 14.06 7.70
CA SER A 3 -13.33 14.69 7.70
C SER A 3 -14.43 13.71 8.09
N GLU A 4 -15.60 14.19 8.52
CA GLU A 4 -16.74 13.32 8.84
C GLU A 4 -17.20 12.48 7.64
N ALA A 5 -17.16 13.06 6.43
CA ALA A 5 -17.54 12.34 5.21
C ALA A 5 -16.54 11.21 4.89
N GLN A 6 -15.23 11.49 5.05
CA GLN A 6 -14.19 10.48 4.90
C GLN A 6 -14.34 9.37 5.94
N GLN A 7 -14.61 9.71 7.21
CA GLN A 7 -14.85 8.71 8.26
C GLN A 7 -16.03 7.80 7.92
N LYS A 8 -17.19 8.36 7.53
CA LYS A 8 -18.37 7.56 7.13
C LYS A 8 -18.10 6.66 5.93
N SER A 9 -17.33 7.14 4.96
CA SER A 9 -16.94 6.34 3.78
C SER A 9 -16.06 5.16 4.20
N ILE A 10 -15.04 5.40 5.03
CA ILE A 10 -14.16 4.36 5.59
C ILE A 10 -14.95 3.34 6.42
N GLU A 11 -15.88 3.78 7.28
CA GLU A 11 -16.77 2.89 8.05
C GLU A 11 -17.61 2.00 7.15
N SER A 12 -18.17 2.57 6.09
CA SER A 12 -18.98 1.83 5.11
C SER A 12 -18.15 0.76 4.41
N ASP A 13 -16.95 1.09 3.95
CA ASP A 13 -16.08 0.14 3.24
C ASP A 13 -15.55 -0.97 4.15
N LEU A 14 -15.16 -0.63 5.38
CA LEU A 14 -14.82 -1.62 6.41
C LEU A 14 -16.01 -2.53 6.72
N SER A 15 -17.19 -1.95 6.93
CA SER A 15 -18.40 -2.73 7.24
C SER A 15 -18.75 -3.70 6.12
N LYS A 16 -18.61 -3.26 4.87
CA LYS A 16 -18.80 -4.09 3.69
C LYS A 16 -17.76 -5.21 3.61
N PHE A 17 -16.49 -4.92 3.92
CA PHE A 17 -15.42 -5.91 3.90
C PHE A 17 -15.63 -7.03 4.91
N TYR A 18 -16.00 -6.68 6.15
CA TYR A 18 -16.20 -7.65 7.24
C TYR A 18 -17.61 -8.25 7.31
N GLY A 19 -18.58 -7.69 6.58
CA GLY A 19 -19.97 -8.15 6.60
C GLY A 19 -20.72 -7.83 7.91
N GLU A 20 -20.22 -6.88 8.69
CA GLU A 20 -20.81 -6.41 9.94
C GLU A 20 -20.63 -4.90 10.11
N GLN A 21 -21.35 -4.28 11.05
CA GLN A 21 -21.26 -2.83 11.24
C GLN A 21 -19.96 -2.44 11.97
N ILE A 22 -19.13 -1.65 11.30
CA ILE A 22 -17.89 -1.08 11.84
C ILE A 22 -18.03 0.43 11.96
N PHE A 23 -17.68 0.96 13.13
CA PHE A 23 -17.66 2.39 13.41
C PHE A 23 -16.34 2.80 14.07
N LEU A 24 -15.88 4.00 13.75
CA LEU A 24 -14.68 4.57 14.35
C LEU A 24 -14.97 4.97 15.79
N THR A 25 -14.03 4.64 16.67
CA THR A 25 -13.99 5.07 18.07
C THR A 25 -12.90 6.11 18.30
N GLY A 26 -12.00 6.30 17.33
CA GLY A 26 -11.01 7.37 17.32
C GLY A 26 -10.01 7.24 16.16
N HIS A 27 -9.20 8.28 15.97
CA HIS A 27 -8.09 8.25 15.03
C HIS A 27 -6.91 9.06 15.55
N THR A 28 -5.71 8.76 15.07
CA THR A 28 -4.49 9.47 15.44
C THR A 28 -3.60 9.61 14.24
N VAL A 29 -3.08 10.82 14.00
CA VAL A 29 -2.10 11.07 12.94
C VAL A 29 -0.84 10.25 13.22
N ARG A 30 -0.34 9.55 12.22
CA ARG A 30 0.97 8.88 12.26
C ARG A 30 1.93 9.67 11.38
N GLY A 31 3.08 10.04 11.93
CA GLY A 31 4.15 10.65 11.16
C GLY A 31 4.79 9.65 10.19
N GLY A 32 5.54 10.15 9.20
CA GLY A 32 6.34 9.31 8.29
C GLY A 32 5.81 9.21 6.86
N GLY A 33 4.63 9.75 6.57
CA GLY A 33 4.21 9.96 5.19
C GLY A 33 4.91 11.19 4.60
N SER A 34 5.72 11.01 3.55
CA SER A 34 6.32 12.16 2.85
C SER A 34 5.31 12.82 1.91
N ILE A 35 4.45 12.01 1.27
CA ILE A 35 3.47 12.45 0.25
C ILE A 35 2.01 12.20 0.65
N ASN A 36 1.77 11.25 1.57
CA ASN A 36 0.43 10.83 1.98
C ASN A 36 0.23 11.18 3.45
N ASP A 37 -0.97 11.61 3.81
CA ASP A 37 -1.38 11.64 5.20
C ASP A 37 -1.59 10.22 5.71
N ALA A 38 -1.10 9.92 6.91
CA ALA A 38 -1.18 8.59 7.51
C ALA A 38 -1.88 8.64 8.87
N TYR A 39 -2.78 7.69 9.11
CA TYR A 39 -3.60 7.63 10.31
C TYR A 39 -3.65 6.21 10.87
N GLU A 40 -3.58 6.11 12.19
CA GLU A 40 -4.08 4.95 12.94
C GLU A 40 -5.57 5.21 13.19
N LEU A 41 -6.42 4.26 12.82
CA LEU A 41 -7.84 4.25 13.17
C LEU A 41 -8.09 3.24 14.28
N LYS A 42 -8.96 3.60 15.21
CA LYS A 42 -9.52 2.71 16.22
C LYS A 42 -11.00 2.53 15.90
N THR A 43 -11.46 1.30 15.92
CA THR A 43 -12.84 0.92 15.65
C THR A 43 -13.34 -0.05 16.70
N ASN A 44 -14.61 -0.44 16.63
CA ASN A 44 -15.16 -1.57 17.37
C ASN A 44 -14.61 -2.94 16.92
N HIS A 45 -13.94 -3.03 15.76
CA HIS A 45 -13.33 -4.26 15.23
C HIS A 45 -11.80 -4.32 15.44
N GLY A 46 -11.20 -3.30 16.06
CA GLY A 46 -9.76 -3.21 16.27
C GLY A 46 -9.14 -2.01 15.56
N LYS A 47 -7.85 -2.12 15.25
CA LYS A 47 -7.07 -1.04 14.63
C LYS A 47 -6.89 -1.25 13.14
N PHE A 48 -6.90 -0.15 12.41
CA PHE A 48 -6.59 -0.12 10.98
C PHE A 48 -5.60 1.00 10.69
N PHE A 49 -4.86 0.87 9.59
CA PHE A 49 -4.00 1.94 9.09
C PHE A 49 -4.64 2.53 7.84
N VAL A 50 -4.73 3.86 7.77
CA VAL A 50 -5.30 4.55 6.61
C VAL A 50 -4.30 5.54 6.04
N LYS A 51 -4.12 5.47 4.73
CA LYS A 51 -3.43 6.48 3.94
C LYS A 51 -4.46 7.34 3.20
N LEU A 52 -4.21 8.64 3.12
CA LEU A 52 -5.03 9.62 2.42
C LEU A 52 -4.16 10.49 1.52
N ASN A 53 -4.68 10.83 0.34
CA ASN A 53 -4.07 11.78 -0.58
C ASN A 53 -5.13 12.37 -1.53
N SER A 54 -4.78 13.42 -2.27
CA SER A 54 -5.63 14.02 -3.29
C SER A 54 -5.84 13.05 -4.46
N SER A 55 -7.11 12.74 -4.79
CA SER A 55 -7.45 11.87 -5.92
C SER A 55 -7.17 12.55 -7.27
N SER A 56 -7.25 13.87 -7.32
CA SER A 56 -7.00 14.64 -8.54
C SER A 56 -5.51 14.84 -8.84
N GLN A 57 -4.69 15.00 -7.79
CA GLN A 57 -3.24 15.15 -7.96
C GLN A 57 -2.55 13.80 -8.22
N TYR A 58 -3.02 12.73 -7.58
CA TYR A 58 -2.45 11.40 -7.66
C TYR A 58 -3.52 10.36 -8.01
N PRO A 59 -4.03 10.38 -9.25
CA PRO A 59 -5.09 9.46 -9.67
C PRO A 59 -4.63 8.01 -9.53
N ASP A 60 -5.53 7.15 -9.05
CA ASP A 60 -5.29 5.71 -8.88
C ASP A 60 -4.12 5.28 -7.97
N MET A 61 -3.40 6.20 -7.33
CA MET A 61 -2.20 5.85 -6.52
C MET A 61 -2.46 4.71 -5.54
N PHE A 62 -3.58 4.75 -4.83
CA PHE A 62 -3.94 3.71 -3.86
C PHE A 62 -4.47 2.41 -4.48
N ASN A 63 -5.07 2.47 -5.68
CA ASN A 63 -5.36 1.26 -6.45
C ASN A 63 -4.05 0.55 -6.84
N ARG A 64 -3.05 1.30 -7.32
CA ARG A 64 -1.73 0.76 -7.68
C ARG A 64 -0.96 0.23 -6.48
N GLU A 65 -1.06 0.90 -5.33
CA GLU A 65 -0.47 0.40 -4.10
C GLU A 65 -1.13 -0.91 -3.64
N ALA A 66 -2.47 -1.00 -3.67
CA ALA A 66 -3.19 -2.22 -3.32
C ALA A 66 -2.85 -3.39 -4.27
N GLU A 67 -2.72 -3.14 -5.58
CA GLU A 67 -2.26 -4.12 -6.56
C GLU A 67 -0.86 -4.65 -6.22
N GLY A 68 0.09 -3.75 -5.90
CA GLY A 68 1.44 -4.12 -5.49
C GLY A 68 1.49 -4.93 -4.19
N LEU A 69 0.72 -4.52 -3.16
CA LEU A 69 0.61 -5.26 -1.90
C LEU A 69 0.06 -6.66 -2.12
N ASN A 70 -1.00 -6.81 -2.92
CA ASN A 70 -1.57 -8.12 -3.26
C ASN A 70 -0.57 -9.01 -4.02
N ALA A 71 0.23 -8.44 -4.93
CA ALA A 71 1.28 -9.18 -5.63
C ALA A 71 2.38 -9.68 -4.67
N LEU A 72 2.73 -8.89 -3.65
CA LEU A 72 3.69 -9.29 -2.61
C LEU A 72 3.12 -10.34 -1.65
N ILE A 73 1.81 -10.30 -1.36
CA ILE A 73 1.10 -11.27 -0.52
C ILE A 73 1.00 -12.63 -1.22
N GLY A 74 0.73 -12.65 -2.53
CA GLY A 74 0.43 -13.87 -3.29
C GLY A 74 1.40 -15.05 -3.06
N PRO A 75 2.73 -14.84 -3.10
CA PRO A 75 3.70 -15.90 -2.83
C PRO A 75 3.71 -16.42 -1.39
N ASN A 76 3.18 -15.65 -0.43
CA ASN A 76 3.12 -15.98 1.00
C ASN A 76 4.50 -16.34 1.61
N VAL A 77 5.51 -15.52 1.34
CA VAL A 77 6.90 -15.74 1.78
C VAL A 77 7.46 -14.66 2.69
N ILE A 78 6.78 -13.52 2.78
CA ILE A 78 7.15 -12.37 3.60
C ILE A 78 5.88 -11.70 4.12
N ASP A 79 5.92 -11.18 5.34
CA ASP A 79 4.79 -10.48 5.94
C ASP A 79 4.57 -9.13 5.24
N VAL A 80 3.33 -8.89 4.81
CA VAL A 80 2.90 -7.70 4.08
C VAL A 80 1.53 -7.31 4.63
N PRO A 81 1.27 -6.02 4.95
CA PRO A 81 -0.04 -5.61 5.45
C PRO A 81 -1.10 -5.83 4.38
N ALA A 82 -2.21 -6.46 4.77
CA ALA A 82 -3.31 -6.72 3.84
C ALA A 82 -3.99 -5.41 3.40
N PRO A 83 -4.17 -5.16 2.08
CA PRO A 83 -5.02 -4.09 1.58
C PRO A 83 -6.49 -4.49 1.71
N LEU A 84 -7.23 -3.78 2.55
CA LEU A 84 -8.63 -4.11 2.88
C LEU A 84 -9.61 -3.42 1.93
N ALA A 85 -9.40 -2.13 1.65
CA ALA A 85 -10.24 -1.37 0.73
C ALA A 85 -9.51 -0.14 0.18
N VAL A 86 -9.91 0.28 -1.02
CA VAL A 86 -9.56 1.56 -1.62
C VAL A 86 -10.85 2.31 -1.90
N GLY A 87 -10.89 3.59 -1.57
CA GLY A 87 -12.06 4.42 -1.78
C GLY A 87 -11.72 5.89 -2.00
N GLU A 88 -12.74 6.69 -2.22
CA GLU A 88 -12.62 8.13 -2.39
C GLU A 88 -13.76 8.85 -1.68
N ALA A 89 -13.42 9.95 -1.00
CA ALA A 89 -14.40 10.85 -0.37
C ALA A 89 -13.89 12.30 -0.43
N GLU A 90 -14.78 13.22 -0.84
CA GLU A 90 -14.50 14.67 -0.90
C GLU A 90 -13.24 15.03 -1.72
N GLY A 91 -12.97 14.32 -2.82
CA GLY A 91 -11.78 14.55 -3.67
C GLY A 91 -10.46 14.07 -3.05
N SER A 92 -10.54 13.24 -2.01
CA SER A 92 -9.40 12.53 -1.44
C SER A 92 -9.58 11.03 -1.60
N ALA A 93 -8.59 10.39 -2.23
CA ALA A 93 -8.49 8.93 -2.26
C ALA A 93 -7.93 8.42 -0.92
N TYR A 94 -8.27 7.19 -0.56
CA TYR A 94 -7.70 6.51 0.60
C TYR A 94 -7.45 5.03 0.37
N LEU A 95 -6.51 4.49 1.14
CA LEU A 95 -6.20 3.06 1.24
C LEU A 95 -6.33 2.63 2.70
N ILE A 96 -7.17 1.62 2.96
CA ILE A 96 -7.33 0.98 4.26
C ILE A 96 -6.47 -0.28 4.28
N LEU A 97 -5.59 -0.38 5.27
CA LEU A 97 -4.68 -1.48 5.48
C LEU A 97 -4.91 -2.13 6.85
N GLU A 98 -4.53 -3.40 6.94
CA GLU A 98 -4.20 -4.04 8.21
C GLU A 98 -3.24 -3.17 9.03
N TYR A 99 -3.51 -3.06 10.34
CA TYR A 99 -2.61 -2.37 11.25
C TYR A 99 -1.57 -3.32 11.82
N ILE A 100 -0.31 -3.10 11.48
CA ILE A 100 0.82 -3.85 12.05
C ILE A 100 1.32 -3.12 13.31
N GLU A 101 1.27 -3.81 14.45
CA GLU A 101 1.81 -3.29 15.71
C GLU A 101 3.35 -3.21 15.64
N ASN A 102 3.91 -2.08 16.04
CA ASN A 102 5.35 -1.92 16.12
C ASN A 102 5.93 -2.86 17.18
N GLY A 103 6.85 -3.72 16.76
CA GLY A 103 7.59 -4.62 17.64
C GLY A 103 9.06 -4.23 17.78
N LYS A 104 9.72 -4.79 18.79
CA LYS A 104 11.19 -4.84 18.83
C LYS A 104 11.65 -6.08 18.07
N PRO A 105 12.73 -6.02 17.28
CA PRO A 105 13.31 -7.21 16.66
C PRO A 105 13.58 -8.28 17.71
N GLY A 106 12.98 -9.45 17.53
CA GLY A 106 13.26 -10.62 18.37
C GLY A 106 14.63 -11.23 18.07
N ASN A 107 14.97 -12.30 18.79
CA ASN A 107 16.18 -13.08 18.49
C ASN A 107 16.12 -13.59 17.04
N ASN A 108 17.23 -13.41 16.30
CA ASN A 108 17.37 -13.83 14.90
C ASN A 108 16.38 -13.20 13.90
N PHE A 109 15.74 -12.08 14.24
CA PHE A 109 14.81 -11.37 13.36
C PHE A 109 15.40 -11.10 11.95
N TRP A 110 16.62 -10.55 11.88
CA TRP A 110 17.26 -10.24 10.61
C TRP A 110 17.57 -11.47 9.76
N GLY A 111 17.90 -12.60 10.40
CA GLY A 111 18.10 -13.87 9.70
C GLY A 111 16.81 -14.38 9.06
N GLN A 112 15.69 -14.29 9.79
CA GLN A 112 14.37 -14.65 9.28
C GLN A 112 13.93 -13.71 8.14
N PHE A 113 14.08 -12.40 8.34
CA PHE A 113 13.76 -11.41 7.31
C PHE A 113 14.56 -11.63 6.02
N ALA A 114 15.87 -11.88 6.12
CA ALA A 114 16.72 -12.16 4.96
C ALA A 114 16.27 -13.44 4.22
N HIS A 115 15.84 -14.47 4.96
CA HIS A 115 15.31 -15.70 4.37
C HIS A 115 14.01 -15.43 3.59
N SER A 116 13.06 -14.73 4.20
CA SER A 116 11.79 -14.33 3.58
C SER A 116 12.00 -13.45 2.34
N LEU A 117 12.86 -12.43 2.43
CA LEU A 117 13.18 -11.55 1.31
C LEU A 117 13.89 -12.30 0.17
N SER A 118 14.78 -13.24 0.49
CA SER A 118 15.41 -14.08 -0.53
C SER A 118 14.39 -14.99 -1.23
N ASN A 119 13.42 -15.53 -0.49
CA ASN A 119 12.34 -16.33 -1.06
C ASN A 119 11.44 -15.48 -1.96
N LEU A 120 11.16 -14.22 -1.59
CA LEU A 120 10.45 -13.28 -2.45
C LEU A 120 11.19 -13.05 -3.77
N HIS A 121 12.50 -12.76 -3.73
CA HIS A 121 13.31 -12.55 -4.94
C HIS A 121 13.40 -13.78 -5.86
N ARG A 122 13.08 -14.98 -5.38
CA ARG A 122 13.02 -16.20 -6.20
C ARG A 122 11.74 -16.29 -7.02
N VAL A 123 10.70 -15.56 -6.64
CA VAL A 123 9.49 -15.39 -7.46
C VAL A 123 9.86 -14.49 -8.63
N ASN A 124 9.89 -15.05 -9.83
CA ASN A 124 10.41 -14.38 -11.02
C ASN A 124 9.44 -14.50 -12.20
N ASN A 125 9.73 -13.71 -13.23
CA ASN A 125 9.04 -13.72 -14.52
C ASN A 125 10.10 -13.70 -15.63
N GLU A 126 9.71 -14.07 -16.85
CA GLU A 126 10.61 -14.10 -18.02
C GLU A 126 11.03 -12.70 -18.49
N LYS A 127 10.29 -11.67 -18.07
CA LYS A 127 10.47 -10.27 -18.47
C LYS A 127 10.54 -9.36 -17.25
N PHE A 128 11.06 -8.16 -17.44
CA PHE A 128 11.13 -7.10 -16.43
C PHE A 128 10.02 -6.09 -16.66
N GLY A 129 9.28 -5.78 -15.61
CA GLY A 129 8.08 -4.94 -15.68
C GLY A 129 7.03 -5.38 -14.67
N PHE A 130 5.83 -4.83 -14.85
CA PHE A 130 4.63 -5.17 -14.10
C PHE A 130 3.41 -4.84 -14.97
N ASP A 131 2.27 -5.46 -14.69
CA ASP A 131 1.08 -5.32 -15.54
C ASP A 131 0.50 -3.90 -15.55
N THR A 132 0.77 -3.13 -14.48
CA THR A 132 0.29 -1.76 -14.32
C THR A 132 1.44 -0.81 -13.98
N ASP A 133 1.41 0.37 -14.60
CA ASP A 133 2.24 1.50 -14.18
C ASP A 133 1.83 1.92 -12.76
N ASN A 134 2.77 2.39 -11.97
CA ASN A 134 2.51 2.75 -10.57
C ASN A 134 3.22 4.04 -10.18
N TYR A 135 3.50 4.20 -8.89
CA TYR A 135 4.13 5.38 -8.33
C TYR A 135 5.37 5.01 -7.53
N ILE A 136 6.42 5.84 -7.63
CA ILE A 136 7.57 5.85 -6.73
C ILE A 136 7.61 7.20 -6.02
N GLY A 137 7.12 7.22 -4.78
CA GLY A 137 6.76 8.48 -4.13
C GLY A 137 5.68 9.20 -4.95
N SER A 138 5.93 10.44 -5.34
CA SER A 138 5.00 11.25 -6.15
C SER A 138 5.17 11.07 -7.66
N LEU A 139 6.20 10.35 -8.11
CA LEU A 139 6.50 10.19 -9.53
C LEU A 139 5.76 9.00 -10.11
N THR A 140 5.18 9.16 -11.28
CA THR A 140 4.66 8.04 -12.07
C THR A 140 5.83 7.17 -12.52
N GLN A 141 5.71 5.86 -12.33
CA GLN A 141 6.72 4.88 -12.71
C GLN A 141 6.13 3.94 -13.75
N SER A 142 6.66 4.02 -14.96
CA SER A 142 6.32 3.09 -16.04
C SER A 142 6.84 1.69 -15.74
N ASN A 143 6.03 0.67 -16.00
CA ASN A 143 6.36 -0.73 -15.76
C ASN A 143 6.19 -1.58 -17.02
N LYS A 144 6.24 -0.95 -18.20
CA LYS A 144 6.21 -1.66 -19.49
C LYS A 144 7.18 -2.83 -19.49
N TRP A 145 6.74 -3.92 -20.08
CA TRP A 145 7.51 -5.16 -20.11
C TRP A 145 8.67 -5.09 -21.10
N HIS A 146 9.85 -5.47 -20.64
CA HIS A 146 11.08 -5.63 -21.44
C HIS A 146 11.67 -7.02 -21.24
N ALA A 147 12.26 -7.60 -22.29
CA ALA A 147 12.91 -8.90 -22.20
C ALA A 147 14.30 -8.84 -21.54
N ASP A 148 14.95 -7.67 -21.60
CA ASP A 148 16.29 -7.47 -21.05
C ASP A 148 16.29 -6.40 -19.95
N TRP A 149 17.06 -6.67 -18.91
CA TRP A 149 17.15 -5.80 -17.74
C TRP A 149 17.73 -4.42 -18.06
N THR A 150 18.74 -4.38 -18.94
CA THR A 150 19.47 -3.13 -19.22
C THR A 150 18.54 -2.10 -19.85
N ASN A 151 17.77 -2.48 -20.87
CA ASN A 151 16.80 -1.58 -21.50
C ASN A 151 15.69 -1.18 -20.54
N PHE A 152 15.14 -2.14 -19.78
CA PHE A 152 14.15 -1.85 -18.74
C PHE A 152 14.65 -0.77 -17.77
N PHE A 153 15.84 -0.99 -17.20
CA PHE A 153 16.35 -0.11 -16.17
C PHE A 153 16.71 1.27 -16.73
N ILE A 154 17.29 1.35 -17.93
CA ILE A 154 17.59 2.64 -18.56
C ILE A 154 16.29 3.38 -18.88
N GLN A 155 15.39 2.78 -19.67
CA GLN A 155 14.23 3.47 -20.23
C GLN A 155 13.12 3.72 -19.20
N GLU A 156 12.91 2.78 -18.27
CA GLU A 156 11.78 2.83 -17.33
C GLU A 156 12.19 3.31 -15.93
N ARG A 157 13.49 3.45 -15.63
CA ARG A 157 13.97 3.93 -14.31
C ARG A 157 14.93 5.11 -14.36
N LEU A 158 15.87 5.16 -15.30
CA LEU A 158 16.87 6.26 -15.35
C LEU A 158 16.41 7.44 -16.22
N GLU A 159 16.00 7.18 -17.46
CA GLU A 159 15.55 8.21 -18.40
C GLU A 159 14.37 9.07 -17.90
N PRO A 160 13.37 8.53 -17.16
CA PRO A 160 12.29 9.35 -16.62
C PRO A 160 12.70 10.32 -15.50
N LEU A 161 13.92 10.18 -14.96
CA LEU A 161 14.42 10.96 -13.83
C LEU A 161 15.42 12.05 -14.24
N VAL A 162 15.72 12.19 -15.53
CA VAL A 162 16.68 13.17 -16.08
C VAL A 162 15.99 14.32 -16.81
#